data_AF-A0A067MRH2-F1
#
_entry.id   AF-A0A067MRH2-F1
#
_cell.length_a   1.000
_cell.length_b   1.000
_cell.length_c   1.000
_cell.angle_alpha   90.00
_cell.angle_beta   90.00
_cell.angle_gamma   90.00
#
_symmetry.space_group_name_H-M   'P 1'
#
loop_
_entity.id
_entity.type
_entity.pdbx_description
1 polymer ?
#
loop_
_entity_poly.entity_id
_entity_poly.type
_entity_poly.pdbx_seq_one_letter_code
_entity_poly.pdbx_strand_id
1 'polypeptide(L)'
;MHFTKSIALALLSAAGLATAQIVGTALLSEETPGSETFCSSTCVKDGKFIGVSQAFFNDYGCGTTVALSYPADSKTPTTVDAPICFVCAGCTGVPNAVPGDPSDSWIGSTVVMGLFEPTDPEPITVSWNI
;
A
#
# COMPACT_ATOMS: atom_id res chain seq x y z
N MET A 1 -41.36 -52.06 -1.73
CA MET A 1 -41.29 -50.83 -2.54
C MET A 1 -40.84 -49.70 -1.62
N HIS A 2 -39.79 -49.00 -2.04
CA HIS A 2 -39.19 -47.83 -1.39
C HIS A 2 -40.19 -46.68 -1.22
N PHE A 3 -39.97 -45.79 -0.25
CA PHE A 3 -39.58 -44.39 -0.52
C PHE A 3 -39.35 -43.62 0.79
N THR A 4 -38.08 -43.52 1.18
CA THR A 4 -37.55 -42.49 2.08
C THR A 4 -37.63 -41.15 1.34
N LYS A 5 -38.17 -40.09 1.94
CA LYS A 5 -38.05 -38.72 1.42
C LYS A 5 -37.35 -37.84 2.43
N SER A 6 -36.18 -37.38 1.99
CA SER A 6 -35.18 -36.61 2.70
C SER A 6 -35.46 -35.10 2.65
N ILE A 7 -35.12 -34.43 3.75
CA ILE A 7 -34.33 -33.19 3.90
C ILE A 7 -34.78 -31.91 3.17
N ALA A 8 -34.92 -30.84 3.96
CA ALA A 8 -34.44 -29.51 3.57
C ALA A 8 -33.96 -28.76 4.83
N LEU A 9 -32.68 -28.97 5.22
CA LEU A 9 -31.98 -28.07 6.13
C LEU A 9 -31.45 -26.91 5.27
N ALA A 10 -32.04 -25.73 5.42
CA ALA A 10 -31.51 -24.51 4.83
C ALA A 10 -30.21 -24.13 5.54
N LEU A 11 -29.07 -24.50 4.95
CA LEU A 11 -27.77 -23.95 5.30
C LEU A 11 -27.75 -22.48 4.87
N LEU A 12 -28.03 -21.56 5.80
CA LEU A 12 -27.65 -20.15 5.65
C LEU A 12 -26.12 -20.10 5.73
N SER A 13 -25.48 -20.16 4.57
CA SER A 13 -24.06 -19.83 4.41
C SER A 13 -23.89 -18.35 4.75
N ALA A 14 -23.51 -18.05 5.99
CA ALA A 14 -22.93 -16.75 6.31
C ALA A 14 -21.64 -16.64 5.49
N ALA A 15 -21.67 -15.81 4.44
CA ALA A 15 -20.49 -15.47 3.66
C ALA A 15 -19.44 -14.90 4.61
N GLY A 16 -18.32 -15.59 4.73
CA GLY A 16 -17.19 -15.11 5.52
C GLY A 16 -16.67 -13.81 4.93
N LEU A 17 -16.79 -12.72 5.69
CA LEU A 17 -16.00 -11.52 5.46
C LEU A 17 -14.56 -11.85 5.87
N ALA A 18 -13.78 -12.39 4.94
CA ALA A 18 -12.33 -12.39 5.06
C ALA A 18 -11.84 -10.97 4.75
N THR A 19 -11.86 -10.07 5.73
CA THR A 19 -11.06 -8.82 5.68
C THR A 19 -9.80 -9.05 6.50
N ALA A 20 -8.80 -9.67 5.88
CA ALA A 20 -7.42 -9.77 6.39
C ALA A 20 -6.50 -9.61 5.17
N GLN A 21 -5.46 -8.79 5.17
CA GLN A 21 -4.86 -7.95 6.19
C GLN A 21 -4.09 -6.85 5.44
N ILE A 22 -4.17 -5.62 5.94
CA ILE A 22 -3.33 -4.48 5.55
C ILE A 22 -1.87 -4.87 5.80
N VAL A 23 -0.97 -4.74 4.83
CA VAL A 23 0.43 -5.13 5.08
C VAL A 23 1.22 -3.87 5.36
N GLY A 24 1.30 -3.48 6.63
CA GLY A 24 2.21 -2.45 7.11
C GLY A 24 1.69 -1.00 7.07
N THR A 25 2.48 -0.14 7.70
CA THR A 25 2.32 1.31 7.71
C THR A 25 3.63 1.96 7.33
N ALA A 26 3.57 3.03 6.54
CA ALA A 26 4.73 3.82 6.15
C ALA A 26 4.52 5.30 6.47
N LEU A 27 5.60 5.99 6.81
CA LEU A 27 5.69 7.44 6.75
C LEU A 27 5.96 7.82 5.30
N LEU A 28 4.98 8.46 4.66
CA LEU A 28 5.05 8.92 3.28
C LEU A 28 5.34 10.41 3.25
N SER A 29 6.48 10.78 2.67
CA SER A 29 6.88 12.18 2.47
C SER A 29 6.75 12.56 1.00
N GLU A 30 6.52 13.84 0.71
CA GLU A 30 6.55 14.30 -0.68
C GLU A 30 7.97 14.26 -1.25
N GLU A 31 8.06 13.83 -2.50
CA GLU A 31 9.26 13.88 -3.32
C GLU A 31 9.75 15.32 -3.54
N THR A 32 11.07 15.51 -3.65
CA THR A 32 11.65 16.78 -4.08
C THR A 32 11.95 16.70 -5.58
N PRO A 33 11.18 17.41 -6.44
CA PRO A 33 11.26 17.33 -7.89
C PRO A 33 12.67 17.23 -8.46
N GLY A 34 12.96 16.12 -9.14
CA GLY A 34 14.12 15.98 -10.04
C GLY A 34 15.36 15.37 -9.41
N SER A 35 15.23 14.66 -8.28
CA SER A 35 16.32 13.95 -7.61
C SER A 35 16.33 12.44 -7.90
N GLU A 36 15.32 11.94 -8.61
CA GLU A 36 14.99 10.52 -8.70
C GLU A 36 15.65 9.89 -9.93
N THR A 37 16.31 8.76 -9.73
CA THR A 37 16.70 7.87 -10.83
C THR A 37 15.69 6.74 -10.92
N PHE A 38 14.72 6.87 -11.82
CA PHE A 38 13.70 5.83 -12.00
C PHE A 38 14.29 4.53 -12.55
N CYS A 39 13.80 3.41 -12.04
CA CYS A 39 14.18 2.05 -12.48
C CYS A 39 13.71 1.73 -13.90
N SER A 40 12.69 2.44 -14.41
CA SER A 40 12.23 2.37 -15.80
C SER A 40 11.57 3.68 -16.23
N SER A 41 11.79 4.06 -17.50
CA SER A 41 11.12 5.21 -18.13
C SER A 41 9.60 5.10 -18.21
N THR A 42 9.05 3.90 -18.06
CA THR A 42 7.60 3.63 -18.11
C THR A 42 7.02 3.26 -16.75
N CYS A 43 7.79 3.40 -15.66
CA CYS A 43 7.33 2.99 -14.34
C CYS A 43 6.22 3.92 -13.81
N VAL A 44 6.40 5.23 -13.99
CA VAL A 44 5.44 6.25 -13.54
C VAL A 44 4.11 6.06 -14.25
N LYS A 45 3.01 6.02 -13.48
CA LYS A 45 1.64 5.87 -14.01
C LYS A 45 0.83 7.09 -13.62
N ASP A 46 0.37 7.86 -14.62
CA ASP A 46 -0.44 9.06 -14.40
C ASP A 46 0.20 10.08 -13.43
N GLY A 47 1.53 10.18 -13.46
CA GLY A 47 2.31 11.01 -12.53
C GLY A 47 2.45 10.44 -11.12
N LYS A 48 1.88 9.26 -10.84
CA LYS A 48 1.98 8.56 -9.56
C LYS A 48 3.18 7.63 -9.55
N PHE A 49 3.92 7.70 -8.46
CA PHE A 49 5.00 6.79 -8.14
C PHE A 49 5.36 6.90 -6.66
N ILE A 50 6.05 5.86 -6.16
CA ILE A 50 6.71 5.88 -4.86
C ILE A 50 8.18 5.45 -4.98
N GLY A 51 9.00 6.02 -4.10
CA GLY A 51 10.34 5.57 -3.78
C GLY A 51 10.34 4.84 -2.44
N VAL A 52 11.05 3.72 -2.37
CA VAL A 52 11.13 2.87 -1.18
C VAL A 52 12.57 2.59 -0.79
N SER A 53 12.79 1.91 0.35
CA SER A 53 14.11 1.45 0.76
C SER A 53 14.68 0.39 -0.21
N GLN A 54 15.99 0.21 -0.24
CA GLN A 54 16.62 -0.83 -1.05
C GLN A 54 16.10 -2.24 -0.70
N ALA A 55 15.84 -2.51 0.59
CA ALA A 55 15.34 -3.80 1.03
C ALA A 55 13.93 -4.07 0.49
N PHE A 56 13.03 -3.09 0.60
CA PHE A 56 11.68 -3.18 0.05
C PHE A 56 11.68 -3.33 -1.47
N PHE A 57 12.57 -2.59 -2.14
CA PHE A 57 12.75 -2.67 -3.59
C PHE A 57 13.28 -4.04 -4.04
N ASN A 58 14.18 -4.67 -3.28
CA ASN A 58 14.72 -5.99 -3.63
C ASN A 58 13.65 -7.09 -3.57
N ASP A 59 12.71 -6.97 -2.64
CA ASP A 59 11.67 -7.99 -2.43
C ASP A 59 10.51 -7.84 -3.42
N TYR A 60 10.08 -6.61 -3.71
CA TYR A 60 8.92 -6.35 -4.57
C TYR A 60 9.26 -5.90 -5.99
N GLY A 61 10.39 -5.23 -6.19
CA GLY A 61 10.87 -4.82 -7.50
C GLY A 61 10.19 -3.59 -8.10
N CYS A 62 10.77 -3.15 -9.23
CA CYS A 62 10.30 -2.03 -10.03
C CYS A 62 8.90 -2.29 -10.62
N GLY A 63 8.01 -1.30 -10.53
CA GLY A 63 6.67 -1.32 -11.14
C GLY A 63 5.61 -2.05 -10.32
N THR A 64 5.97 -2.67 -9.19
CA THR A 64 4.99 -3.24 -8.26
C THR A 64 4.07 -2.16 -7.74
N THR A 65 2.77 -2.37 -7.88
CA THR A 65 1.75 -1.40 -7.50
C THR A 65 1.40 -1.61 -6.03
N VAL A 66 1.50 -0.53 -5.25
CA VAL A 66 1.17 -0.52 -3.83
C VAL A 66 -0.10 0.32 -3.66
N ALA A 67 -1.08 -0.22 -2.96
CA ALA A 67 -2.27 0.54 -2.57
C ALA A 67 -1.99 1.25 -1.25
N LEU A 68 -1.98 2.58 -1.27
CA LEU A 68 -1.71 3.44 -0.12
C LEU A 68 -3.03 4.00 0.41
N SER A 69 -3.31 3.83 1.69
CA SER A 69 -4.55 4.27 2.33
C SER A 69 -4.30 5.31 3.41
N TYR A 70 -5.02 6.43 3.34
CA TYR A 70 -4.93 7.54 4.27
C TYR A 70 -6.33 8.07 4.66
N PRO A 71 -6.58 8.42 5.94
CA PRO A 71 -5.73 8.16 7.11
C PRO A 71 -5.59 6.65 7.38
N ALA A 72 -4.41 6.21 7.84
CA ALA A 72 -4.09 4.80 8.02
C ALA A 72 -5.04 4.05 8.98
N ASP A 73 -5.61 4.76 9.94
CA ASP A 73 -6.51 4.27 11.01
C ASP A 73 -8.00 4.50 10.71
N SER A 74 -8.33 5.06 9.54
CA SER A 74 -9.71 5.32 9.13
C SER A 74 -10.42 4.04 8.69
N LYS A 75 -11.74 3.95 8.97
CA LYS A 75 -12.62 2.90 8.43
C LYS A 75 -13.04 3.16 6.98
N THR A 76 -12.87 4.39 6.50
CA THR A 76 -13.17 4.81 5.13
C THR A 76 -12.00 5.66 4.63
N PRO A 77 -10.80 5.06 4.45
CA PRO A 77 -9.64 5.80 3.97
C PRO A 77 -9.80 6.13 2.49
N THR A 78 -9.11 7.19 2.06
CA THR A 78 -8.81 7.42 0.65
C THR A 78 -7.69 6.47 0.27
N THR A 79 -7.90 5.66 -0.78
CA THR A 79 -6.90 4.72 -1.30
C THR A 79 -6.37 5.20 -2.65
N VAL A 80 -5.05 5.22 -2.78
CA VAL A 80 -4.34 5.61 -4.00
C VAL A 80 -3.36 4.51 -4.38
N ASP A 81 -3.47 4.03 -5.61
CA ASP A 81 -2.50 3.09 -6.18
C ASP A 81 -1.30 3.84 -6.76
N ALA A 82 -0.09 3.41 -6.38
CA ALA A 82 1.15 3.97 -6.89
C ALA A 82 2.23 2.89 -7.11
N PRO A 83 2.95 2.90 -8.24
CA PRO A 83 4.03 1.95 -8.51
C PRO A 83 5.34 2.33 -7.81
N ILE A 84 6.09 1.32 -7.36
CA ILE A 84 7.47 1.48 -6.88
C ILE A 84 8.38 1.79 -8.08
N CYS A 85 8.98 2.98 -8.12
CA CYS A 85 9.75 3.42 -9.28
C CYS A 85 11.20 3.76 -9.03
N PHE A 86 11.66 3.84 -7.79
CA PHE A 86 13.06 4.07 -7.48
C PHE A 86 13.39 3.66 -6.05
N VAL A 87 14.68 3.60 -5.76
CA VAL A 87 15.20 3.46 -4.40
C VAL A 87 15.56 4.86 -3.90
N CYS A 88 15.02 5.25 -2.75
CA CYS A 88 15.38 6.52 -2.10
C CYS A 88 16.48 6.29 -1.05
N ALA A 89 17.55 7.08 -1.13
CA ALA A 89 18.77 6.89 -0.33
C ALA A 89 18.55 7.09 1.19
N GLY A 90 17.52 7.82 1.59
CA GLY A 90 17.15 8.06 3.00
C GLY A 90 15.98 7.20 3.51
N CYS A 91 15.42 6.34 2.66
CA CYS A 91 14.25 5.55 3.00
C CYS A 91 14.60 4.30 3.79
N THR A 92 13.75 3.99 4.76
CA THR A 92 13.87 2.83 5.65
C THR A 92 12.67 1.91 5.47
N GLY A 93 12.78 0.71 6.03
CA GLY A 93 11.69 -0.26 6.00
C GLY A 93 12.05 -1.57 5.35
N VAL A 94 11.39 -2.64 5.80
CA VAL A 94 11.53 -3.99 5.28
C VAL A 94 10.13 -4.62 5.13
N PRO A 95 9.90 -5.41 4.08
CA PRO A 95 8.62 -6.10 3.93
C PRO A 95 8.33 -7.03 5.11
N ASN A 96 7.06 -7.11 5.51
CA ASN A 96 6.61 -7.97 6.61
C ASN A 96 7.33 -7.69 7.94
N ALA A 97 7.71 -6.44 8.18
CA ALA A 97 8.28 -5.98 9.44
C ALA A 97 7.44 -6.46 10.64
N VAL A 98 8.12 -6.91 11.69
CA VAL A 98 7.46 -7.41 12.89
C VAL A 98 7.03 -6.24 13.79
N PRO A 99 6.00 -6.39 14.63
CA PRO A 99 5.63 -5.36 15.59
C PRO A 99 6.84 -4.92 16.44
N GLY A 100 7.20 -3.65 16.37
CA GLY A 100 8.37 -3.07 17.06
C GLY A 100 9.51 -2.65 16.13
N ASP A 101 9.48 -3.04 14.86
CA ASP A 101 10.37 -2.50 13.85
C ASP A 101 10.07 -1.01 13.59
N PRO A 102 11.07 -0.20 13.22
CA PRO A 102 10.84 1.19 12.86
C PRO A 102 9.91 1.26 11.65
N SER A 103 9.02 2.26 11.64
CA SER A 103 8.12 2.49 10.51
C SER A 103 8.89 2.59 9.20
N ASP A 104 8.31 2.04 8.14
CA ASP A 104 8.81 2.26 6.79
C ASP A 104 8.81 3.78 6.50
N SER A 105 9.81 4.28 5.80
CA SER A 105 9.90 5.69 5.40
C SER A 105 10.07 5.74 3.89
N TRP A 106 9.08 6.29 3.20
CA TRP A 106 8.97 6.30 1.74
C TRP A 106 8.76 7.71 1.20
N ILE A 107 8.98 7.84 -0.10
CA ILE A 107 8.75 9.08 -0.85
C ILE A 107 7.60 8.84 -1.83
N GLY A 108 6.61 9.74 -1.83
CA GLY A 108 5.51 9.75 -2.80
C GLY A 108 5.61 10.96 -3.73
N SER A 109 5.25 10.76 -5.00
CA SER A 109 5.10 11.87 -5.96
C SER A 109 4.12 12.95 -5.45
N THR A 110 4.29 14.20 -5.88
CA THR A 110 3.34 15.30 -5.61
C THR A 110 1.90 14.95 -6.02
N VAL A 111 1.70 14.12 -7.05
CA VAL A 111 0.36 13.67 -7.47
C VAL A 111 -0.26 12.74 -6.42
N VAL A 112 0.51 11.79 -5.88
CA VAL A 112 0.05 10.91 -4.79
C VAL A 112 -0.26 11.74 -3.54
N MET A 113 0.66 12.63 -3.16
CA MET A 113 0.49 13.46 -1.97
C MET A 113 -0.71 14.40 -2.09
N GLY A 114 -0.93 15.01 -3.26
CA GLY A 114 -2.08 15.88 -3.53
C GLY A 114 -3.44 15.17 -3.60
N LEU A 115 -3.46 13.83 -3.70
CA LEU A 115 -4.68 13.02 -3.59
C LEU A 115 -5.02 12.68 -2.12
N PHE A 116 -4.04 12.79 -1.24
CA PHE A 116 -4.27 12.86 0.20
C PHE A 116 -4.48 14.32 0.59
N GLU A 117 -5.09 14.62 1.75
CA GLU A 117 -5.27 16.00 2.20
C GLU A 117 -3.91 16.58 2.66
N PRO A 118 -3.24 17.49 1.92
CA PRO A 118 -1.98 18.04 2.37
C PRO A 118 -2.23 19.46 2.88
N THR A 119 -2.26 19.65 4.20
CA THR A 119 -2.23 21.00 4.81
C THR A 119 -0.91 21.33 5.50
N ASP A 120 0.06 20.42 5.54
CA ASP A 120 1.41 20.65 6.06
C ASP A 120 2.40 19.65 5.45
N PRO A 121 3.66 20.02 5.16
CA PRO A 121 4.65 19.18 4.48
C PRO A 121 5.27 18.10 5.40
N GLU A 122 4.59 17.75 6.49
CA GLU A 122 5.04 16.68 7.37
C GLU A 122 4.77 15.31 6.73
N PRO A 123 5.65 14.31 6.98
CA PRO A 123 5.39 12.94 6.55
C PRO A 123 4.05 12.45 7.11
N ILE A 124 3.18 11.92 6.25
CA ILE A 124 1.89 11.35 6.67
C ILE A 124 2.03 9.85 6.91
N THR A 125 1.28 9.32 7.87
CA THR A 125 1.21 7.86 8.06
C THR A 125 0.15 7.27 7.14
N VAL A 126 0.58 6.39 6.23
CA VAL A 126 -0.30 5.61 5.34
C VAL A 126 -0.26 4.15 5.73
N SER A 127 -1.37 3.46 5.58
CA SER A 127 -1.38 2.00 5.54
C SER A 127 -1.16 1.54 4.10
N TRP A 128 -0.43 0.43 3.92
CA TRP A 128 -0.14 -0.09 2.59
C TRP A 128 -0.53 -1.56 2.44
N ASN A 129 -0.73 -2.00 1.20
CA ASN A 129 -0.82 -3.41 0.83
C ASN A 129 -0.39 -3.63 -0.63
N ILE A 130 -0.09 -4.88 -0.95
CA ILE A 130 0.33 -5.39 -2.26
C ILE A 130 -0.47 -6.66 -2.56
#